data_AF-A0A914PE22-F1
#
_entry.id   AF-A0A914PE22-F1
#
_cell.length_a   1.000
_cell.length_b   1.000
_cell.length_c   1.000
_cell.angle_alpha   90.00
_cell.angle_beta   90.00
_cell.angle_gamma   90.00
#
_symmetry.space_group_name_H-M   'P 1'
#
loop_
_entity.id
_entity.type
_entity.pdbx_description
1 polymer ?
#
loop_
_entity_poly.entity_id
_entity_poly.type
_entity_poly.pdbx_seq_one_letter_code
_entity_poly.pdbx_strand_id
1 'polypeptide(L)'
;MNPEIMQLKTSQKLLNFATTQIATQRAAHTDVKFPNFDSYRHDSTKDPSQPARATEDDRRAIPSAALYGVGGMLTLYAGKEVVQTLVTYKAMAADQRALAAIEIKLADVPEGQC
;
A
#
# COMPACT_ATOMS: atom_id res chain seq x y z
N MET A 1 68.45 -22.67 22.05
CA MET A 1 67.91 -21.46 21.38
C MET A 1 67.32 -20.57 22.46
N ASN A 2 67.90 -19.39 22.69
CA ASN A 2 67.65 -18.56 23.88
C ASN A 2 66.18 -18.11 23.95
N PRO A 3 65.42 -18.39 25.04
CA PRO A 3 63.98 -18.09 25.14
C PRO A 3 63.64 -16.60 24.96
N GLU A 4 64.57 -15.69 25.25
CA GLU A 4 64.35 -14.24 25.09
C GLU A 4 64.22 -13.80 23.62
N ILE A 5 64.93 -14.47 22.70
CA ILE A 5 64.89 -14.16 21.26
C ILE A 5 63.55 -14.58 20.65
N MET A 6 62.93 -15.62 21.20
CA MET A 6 61.59 -16.06 20.76
C MET A 6 60.54 -15.03 21.14
N GLN A 7 60.59 -14.50 22.37
CA GLN A 7 59.66 -13.48 22.87
C GLN A 7 59.76 -12.15 22.10
N LEU A 8 60.97 -11.72 21.75
CA LEU A 8 61.18 -10.52 20.93
C LEU A 8 60.60 -10.68 19.52
N LYS A 9 60.72 -11.87 18.92
CA LYS A 9 60.12 -12.16 17.61
C LYS A 9 58.60 -12.19 17.66
N THR A 10 57.98 -12.73 18.71
CA THR A 10 56.52 -12.68 18.89
C THR A 10 56.04 -11.24 19.08
N SER A 11 56.75 -10.44 19.88
CA SER A 11 56.39 -9.04 20.14
C SER A 11 56.54 -8.16 18.89
N GLN A 12 57.58 -8.35 18.08
CA GLN A 12 57.72 -7.68 16.78
C GLN A 12 56.66 -8.10 15.76
N LYS A 13 56.21 -9.36 15.79
CA LYS A 13 55.10 -9.84 14.95
C LYS A 13 53.77 -9.19 15.34
N LEU A 14 53.54 -8.96 16.64
CA LEU A 14 52.38 -8.24 17.18
C LEU A 14 52.43 -6.74 16.86
N LEU A 15 53.60 -6.10 16.95
CA LEU A 15 53.78 -4.70 16.54
C LEU A 15 53.53 -4.51 15.04
N ASN A 16 54.02 -5.41 14.19
CA ASN A 16 53.77 -5.31 12.74
C ASN A 16 52.30 -5.57 12.37
N PHE A 17 51.61 -6.42 13.13
CA PHE A 17 50.16 -6.65 12.98
C PHE A 17 49.34 -5.40 13.39
N ALA A 18 49.77 -4.67 14.41
CA ALA A 18 49.13 -3.43 14.83
C ALA A 18 49.35 -2.27 13.84
N THR A 19 50.51 -2.21 13.18
CA THR A 19 50.86 -1.10 12.26
C THR A 19 50.29 -1.27 10.84
N THR A 20 49.81 -2.45 10.45
CA THR A 20 49.18 -2.69 9.12
C THR A 20 47.66 -2.50 9.08
N GLN A 21 47.05 -1.95 10.15
CA GLN A 21 45.63 -1.58 10.19
C GLN A 21 45.39 -0.07 10.03
N ILE A 22 46.41 0.71 9.65
CA ILE A 22 46.18 2.03 9.04
C ILE A 22 46.10 1.81 7.52
N ALA A 23 45.16 0.98 7.09
CA ALA A 23 44.65 1.12 5.74
C ALA A 23 43.90 2.46 5.75
N THR A 24 44.49 3.49 5.16
CA THR A 24 43.77 4.73 4.84
C THR A 24 42.49 4.32 4.15
N GLN A 25 41.35 4.41 4.85
CA GLN A 25 40.06 4.06 4.25
C GLN A 25 39.85 5.08 3.13
N ARG A 26 40.11 4.67 1.88
CA ARG A 26 39.79 5.49 0.72
C ARG A 26 38.28 5.55 0.70
N ALA A 27 37.71 6.62 1.25
CA ALA A 27 36.31 6.95 1.10
C ALA A 27 36.09 7.55 -0.31
N ALA A 28 36.52 6.81 -1.33
CA ALA A 28 36.29 7.18 -2.71
C ALA A 28 34.86 6.77 -3.09
N HIS A 29 34.14 7.64 -3.80
CA HIS A 29 32.77 7.36 -4.25
C HIS A 29 32.68 6.11 -5.16
N THR A 30 33.81 5.64 -5.71
CA THR A 30 33.93 4.43 -6.52
C THR A 30 33.84 3.13 -5.71
N ASP A 31 34.13 3.19 -4.40
CA ASP A 31 34.18 2.00 -3.55
C ASP A 31 32.81 1.68 -2.93
N VAL A 32 31.83 2.55 -3.17
CA VAL A 32 30.43 2.37 -2.74
C VAL A 32 29.74 1.37 -3.68
N LYS A 33 29.40 0.21 -3.14
CA LYS A 33 28.53 -0.77 -3.81
C LYS A 33 27.10 -0.64 -3.29
N PHE A 34 26.13 -0.71 -4.19
CA PHE A 34 24.73 -0.76 -3.77
C PHE A 34 24.44 -2.07 -3.04
N PRO A 35 23.71 -2.03 -1.91
CA PRO A 35 23.31 -3.24 -1.21
C PRO A 35 22.28 -4.02 -2.04
N ASN A 36 22.18 -5.32 -1.75
CA ASN A 36 21.18 -6.17 -2.40
C ASN A 36 19.78 -5.85 -1.85
N PHE A 37 18.82 -5.57 -2.76
CA PHE A 37 17.42 -5.31 -2.46
C PHE A 37 16.47 -6.41 -2.98
N ASP A 38 16.96 -7.58 -3.34
CA ASP A 38 16.15 -8.66 -3.92
C ASP A 38 15.01 -9.11 -2.98
N SER A 39 15.14 -8.92 -1.67
CA SER A 39 14.06 -9.18 -0.71
C SER A 39 12.88 -8.20 -0.82
N TYR A 40 13.10 -6.99 -1.32
CA TYR A 40 12.08 -5.94 -1.47
C TYR A 40 11.58 -5.80 -2.90
N ARG A 41 12.34 -6.32 -3.87
CA ARG A 41 11.97 -6.28 -5.29
C ARG A 41 10.81 -7.21 -5.56
N HIS A 42 9.90 -6.75 -6.40
CA HIS A 42 8.88 -7.60 -6.98
C HIS A 42 9.54 -8.72 -7.79
N ASP A 43 8.96 -9.92 -7.77
CA ASP A 43 9.51 -11.11 -8.44
C ASP A 43 9.80 -10.85 -9.93
N SER A 44 8.96 -10.04 -10.57
CA SER A 44 9.11 -9.63 -11.98
C SER A 44 10.33 -8.75 -12.29
N THR A 45 11.08 -8.31 -11.28
CA THR A 45 12.28 -7.45 -11.42
C THR A 45 13.52 -7.97 -10.71
N LYS A 46 13.49 -9.22 -10.25
CA LYS A 46 14.64 -9.83 -9.57
C LYS A 46 15.75 -10.21 -10.53
N ASP A 47 15.43 -10.55 -11.77
CA ASP A 47 16.40 -10.93 -12.78
C ASP A 47 17.16 -9.70 -13.33
N PRO A 48 18.48 -9.56 -13.10
CA PRO A 48 19.26 -8.43 -13.60
C PRO A 48 19.59 -8.53 -15.09
N SER A 49 19.39 -9.70 -15.72
CA SER A 49 19.65 -9.90 -17.15
C SER A 49 18.50 -9.42 -18.04
N GLN A 50 17.31 -9.25 -17.45
CA GLN A 50 16.11 -8.84 -18.16
C GLN A 50 15.87 -7.33 -18.05
N PRO A 51 15.38 -6.68 -19.12
CA PRO A 51 15.12 -5.26 -19.08
C PRO A 51 13.85 -4.96 -18.26
N ALA A 52 13.97 -4.14 -17.21
CA ALA A 52 12.87 -3.79 -16.31
C ALA A 52 11.67 -3.10 -16.98
N ARG A 53 11.84 -2.53 -18.18
CA ARG A 53 10.76 -1.93 -18.99
C ARG A 53 9.73 -2.96 -19.45
N ALA A 54 10.13 -4.23 -19.63
CA ALA A 54 9.24 -5.27 -20.12
C ALA A 54 8.10 -5.60 -19.13
N THR A 55 8.31 -5.29 -17.84
CA THR A 55 7.34 -5.55 -16.76
C THR A 55 6.85 -4.25 -16.11
N GLU A 56 7.09 -3.09 -16.74
CA GLU A 56 6.70 -1.79 -16.18
C GLU A 56 5.18 -1.63 -16.14
N ASP A 57 4.49 -1.94 -17.25
CA ASP A 57 3.05 -1.72 -17.40
C ASP A 57 2.26 -2.53 -16.36
N ASP A 58 2.56 -3.82 -16.20
CA ASP A 58 1.89 -4.68 -15.21
C ASP A 58 2.08 -4.18 -13.78
N ARG A 59 3.31 -3.75 -13.44
CA ARG A 59 3.62 -3.23 -12.10
C ARG A 59 2.87 -1.93 -11.78
N ARG A 60 2.50 -1.15 -12.79
CA ARG A 60 1.74 0.10 -12.64
C ARG A 60 0.24 -0.15 -12.69
N ALA A 61 -0.21 -1.04 -13.56
CA ALA A 61 -1.61 -1.32 -13.82
C ALA A 61 -2.28 -2.10 -12.68
N ILE A 62 -1.64 -3.15 -12.14
CA ILE A 62 -2.24 -4.01 -11.13
C ILE A 62 -2.59 -3.26 -9.83
N PRO A 63 -1.66 -2.54 -9.16
CA PRO A 63 -1.98 -1.85 -7.92
C PRO A 63 -2.97 -0.69 -8.15
N SER A 64 -2.89 0.00 -9.28
CA SER A 64 -3.82 1.09 -9.59
C SER A 64 -5.23 0.58 -9.87
N ALA A 65 -5.38 -0.51 -10.64
CA ALA A 65 -6.67 -1.15 -10.89
C ALA A 65 -7.29 -1.74 -9.62
N ALA A 66 -6.50 -2.34 -8.73
CA ALA A 66 -6.99 -2.87 -7.46
C ALA A 66 -7.46 -1.75 -6.52
N LEU A 67 -6.61 -0.73 -6.28
CA LEU A 67 -6.91 0.35 -5.35
C LEU A 67 -8.00 1.29 -5.88
N TYR A 68 -7.83 1.83 -7.09
CA TYR A 68 -8.76 2.80 -7.64
C TYR A 68 -9.95 2.16 -8.36
N GLY A 69 -9.74 1.05 -9.05
CA GLY A 69 -10.83 0.34 -9.72
C GLY A 69 -11.75 -0.34 -8.71
N VAL A 70 -11.27 -1.42 -8.09
CA VAL A 70 -12.10 -2.23 -7.17
C VAL A 70 -12.39 -1.46 -5.87
N GLY A 71 -11.36 -0.92 -5.21
CA GLY A 71 -11.53 -0.15 -3.98
C GLY A 71 -12.39 1.10 -4.17
N GLY A 72 -12.16 1.86 -5.26
CA GLY A 72 -12.97 3.03 -5.59
C GLY A 72 -14.43 2.69 -5.90
N MET A 73 -14.69 1.66 -6.71
CA MET A 73 -16.06 1.26 -7.04
C MET A 73 -16.86 0.83 -5.78
N LEU A 74 -16.24 0.02 -4.91
CA LEU A 74 -16.91 -0.44 -3.68
C LEU A 74 -17.25 0.72 -2.73
N THR A 75 -16.31 1.65 -2.56
CA THR A 75 -16.52 2.82 -1.70
C THR A 75 -17.59 3.76 -2.27
N LEU A 76 -17.61 3.97 -3.59
CA LEU A 76 -18.67 4.74 -4.25
C LEU A 76 -20.04 4.07 -4.13
N TYR A 77 -20.12 2.74 -4.30
CA TYR A 77 -21.37 2.01 -4.16
C TYR A 77 -21.91 2.08 -2.73
N ALA A 78 -21.06 1.82 -1.73
CA ALA A 78 -21.44 1.94 -0.33
C ALA A 78 -21.84 3.39 0.02
N GLY A 79 -21.08 4.38 -0.45
CA GLY A 79 -21.40 5.79 -0.25
C GLY A 79 -22.76 6.18 -0.83
N LYS A 80 -23.06 5.73 -2.05
CA LYS A 80 -24.37 5.94 -2.70
C LYS A 80 -25.51 5.40 -1.84
N GLU A 81 -25.43 4.15 -1.39
CA GLU A 81 -26.51 3.53 -0.62
C GLU A 81 -26.72 4.20 0.74
N VAL A 82 -25.63 4.60 1.41
CA VAL A 82 -25.71 5.34 2.68
C VAL A 82 -26.40 6.70 2.47
N VAL A 83 -25.98 7.47 1.46
CA VAL A 83 -26.59 8.79 1.17
C VAL A 83 -28.05 8.63 0.75
N GLN A 84 -28.36 7.66 -0.11
CA GLN A 84 -29.73 7.40 -0.55
C GLN A 84 -30.65 7.02 0.62
N THR A 85 -30.15 6.22 1.56
CA THR A 85 -30.90 5.83 2.76
C THR A 85 -31.18 7.03 3.65
N LEU A 86 -30.19 7.91 3.86
CA LEU A 86 -30.37 9.14 4.66
C LEU A 86 -31.36 10.11 4.03
N VAL A 87 -31.32 10.27 2.71
CA VAL A 87 -32.28 11.11 1.99
C VAL A 87 -33.68 10.50 2.08
N THR A 88 -33.81 9.19 1.89
CA THR A 88 -35.10 8.48 1.97
C THR A 88 -35.68 8.50 3.38
N TYR A 89 -34.84 8.47 4.41
CA TYR A 89 -35.26 8.60 5.81
C TYR A 89 -35.92 9.96 6.11
N LYS A 90 -35.55 11.03 5.38
CA LYS A 90 -36.18 12.35 5.50
C LYS A 90 -37.38 12.54 4.57
N ALA A 91 -37.65 11.60 3.67
CA ALA A 91 -38.81 11.64 2.79
C ALA A 91 -40.10 11.27 3.54
N MET A 92 -41.24 11.38 2.84
CA MET A 92 -42.56 11.04 3.39
C MET A 92 -42.59 9.59 3.90
N ALA A 93 -42.94 9.44 5.18
CA ALA A 93 -43.04 8.12 5.80
C ALA A 93 -44.19 7.30 5.20
N ALA A 94 -44.08 5.98 5.25
CA ALA A 94 -45.02 5.07 4.60
C ALA A 94 -46.45 5.18 5.16
N ASP A 95 -46.58 5.48 6.45
CA ASP A 95 -47.86 5.74 7.12
C ASP A 95 -48.54 7.00 6.57
N GLN A 96 -47.80 8.10 6.43
CA GLN A 96 -48.31 9.34 5.84
C GLN A 96 -48.65 9.12 4.36
N ARG A 97 -47.83 8.35 3.63
CA ARG A 97 -48.08 8.00 2.23
C ARG A 97 -49.35 7.19 2.04
N ALA A 98 -49.68 6.30 2.98
CA ALA A 98 -50.94 5.57 2.97
C ALA A 98 -52.16 6.46 3.20
N LEU A 99 -52.00 7.54 3.99
CA LEU A 99 -53.05 8.53 4.23
C LEU A 99 -53.22 9.54 3.08
N ALA A 100 -52.24 9.69 2.19
CA ALA A 100 -52.29 10.67 1.11
C ALA A 100 -53.29 10.33 0.00
N ALA A 101 -53.63 9.06 -0.18
CA ALA A 101 -54.62 8.62 -1.14
C ALA A 101 -55.74 7.87 -0.42
N ILE A 102 -56.92 8.49 -0.36
CA ILE A 102 -58.13 7.87 0.14
C ILE A 102 -59.09 7.60 -1.01
N GLU A 103 -59.63 6.40 -1.06
CA GLU A 103 -60.70 6.04 -2.01
C GLU A 103 -62.05 6.19 -1.31
N ILE A 104 -62.96 6.94 -1.92
CA ILE A 104 -64.32 7.16 -1.41
C ILE A 104 -65.30 6.51 -2.38
N LYS A 105 -66.22 5.70 -1.85
CA LYS A 105 -67.33 5.14 -2.64
C LYS A 105 -68.37 6.23 -2.89
N LEU A 106 -68.49 6.67 -4.14
CA LEU A 106 -69.42 7.74 -4.53
C LEU A 106 -70.91 7.35 -4.39
N ALA A 107 -71.22 6.05 -4.39
CA ALA A 107 -72.59 5.56 -4.17
C ALA A 107 -73.13 5.85 -2.77
N ASP A 108 -72.24 6.06 -1.79
CA ASP A 108 -72.59 6.31 -0.40
C ASP A 108 -72.73 7.82 -0.10
N VAL A 109 -72.53 8.71 -1.10
CA VAL A 109 -72.63 10.16 -0.95
C VAL A 109 -73.94 10.66 -1.58
N PRO A 110 -74.93 11.10 -0.80
CA PRO A 110 -76.18 11.64 -1.33
C PRO A 110 -75.97 13.03 -1.95
N GLU A 111 -76.68 13.31 -3.05
CA GLU A 111 -76.57 14.60 -3.74
C GLU A 111 -76.99 15.78 -2.83
N GLY A 112 -76.19 16.85 -2.83
CA GLY A 112 -76.43 18.06 -2.06
C GLY A 112 -75.74 18.11 -0.69
N GLN A 113 -75.00 17.07 -0.29
CA GLN A 113 -74.09 17.12 0.86
C GLN A 113 -72.64 17.34 0.38
N CYS A 114 -71.99 18.33 0.97
CA CYS A 114 -70.58 18.67 0.76
C CYS A 114 -69.72 18.35 1.98
#